data_AF-A0A2X2W109-F1
#
_entry.id   AF-A0A2X2W109-F1
#
_cell.length_a   1.000
_cell.length_b   1.000
_cell.length_c   1.000
_cell.angle_alpha   90.00
_cell.angle_beta   90.00
_cell.angle_gamma   90.00
#
_symmetry.space_group_name_H-M   'P 1'
#
loop_
_entity.id
_entity.type
_entity.pdbx_description
1 polymer ?
#
loop_
_entity_poly.entity_id
_entity_poly.type
_entity_poly.pdbx_seq_one_letter_code
_entity_poly.pdbx_strand_id
1 'polypeptide(L)'
;MLEDLREVMHEETQDFLDKLSAKADYPIEQTFITYGELSAHILDVCRKQQVDLVICGNHNHSFFSRASCSAKSVVSASEVDVLLVPLAGD
;
A
#
# COMPACT_ATOMS: atom_id res chain seq x y z
N MET A 1 -22.68 5.20 16.46
CA MET A 1 -22.61 3.71 16.33
C MET A 1 -21.80 3.27 15.11
N LEU A 2 -22.11 3.72 13.88
CA LEU A 2 -21.25 3.44 12.70
C LEU A 2 -19.99 4.32 12.67
N GLU A 3 -20.09 5.57 13.15
CA GLU A 3 -18.94 6.49 13.27
C GLU A 3 -17.93 5.97 14.31
N ASP A 4 -18.41 5.57 15.49
CA ASP A 4 -17.59 4.94 16.54
C ASP A 4 -16.84 3.68 16.03
N LEU A 5 -17.50 2.84 15.22
CA LEU A 5 -16.87 1.67 14.63
C LEU A 5 -15.78 2.05 13.62
N ARG A 6 -15.99 3.11 12.84
CA ARG A 6 -15.01 3.61 11.86
C ARG A 6 -13.78 4.19 12.56
N GLU A 7 -13.98 4.88 13.68
CA GLU A 7 -12.89 5.41 14.51
C GLU A 7 -12.04 4.28 15.09
N VAL A 8 -12.67 3.25 15.67
CA VAL A 8 -11.95 2.08 16.20
C VAL A 8 -11.14 1.37 15.11
N MET A 9 -11.73 1.16 13.92
CA MET A 9 -11.00 0.54 12.81
C MET A 9 -9.81 1.38 12.32
N HIS A 10 -9.94 2.71 12.35
CA HIS A 10 -8.86 3.61 12.00
C HIS A 10 -7.72 3.55 13.03
N GLU A 11 -8.07 3.55 14.31
CA GLU A 11 -7.12 3.41 15.42
C GLU A 11 -6.34 2.10 15.31
N GLU A 12 -7.02 0.96 15.12
CA GLU A 12 -6.37 -0.34 14.95
C GLU A 12 -5.42 -0.38 13.73
N THR A 13 -5.81 0.26 12.63
CA THR A 13 -4.99 0.33 11.42
C THR A 13 -3.74 1.20 11.63
N GLN A 14 -3.89 2.33 12.32
CA GLN A 14 -2.77 3.20 12.68
C GLN A 14 -1.79 2.47 13.60
N ASP A 15 -2.31 1.78 14.61
CA ASP A 15 -1.52 0.98 15.54
C ASP A 15 -0.70 -0.11 14.83
N PHE A 16 -1.28 -0.75 13.82
CA PHE A 16 -0.60 -1.73 12.97
C PHE A 16 0.51 -1.08 12.14
N LEU A 17 0.23 0.06 11.51
CA LEU A 17 1.16 0.79 10.65
C LEU A 17 2.36 1.34 11.44
N ASP A 18 2.13 1.81 12.66
CA ASP A 18 3.18 2.29 13.56
C ASP A 18 4.12 1.14 13.98
N LYS A 19 3.55 -0.02 14.34
CA LYS A 19 4.32 -1.23 14.66
C LYS A 19 5.13 -1.74 13.47
N LEU A 20 4.61 -1.60 12.24
CA LEU A 20 5.32 -1.96 11.02
C LEU A 20 6.49 -1.01 10.77
N SER A 21 6.24 0.30 10.89
CA SER A 21 7.25 1.35 10.70
C SER A 21 8.40 1.21 11.70
N ALA A 22 8.11 0.91 12.96
CA ALA A 22 9.11 0.67 13.99
C ALA A 22 10.02 -0.56 13.71
N LYS A 23 9.56 -1.50 12.88
CA LYS A 23 10.31 -2.72 12.50
C LYS A 23 11.09 -2.58 11.20
N ALA A 24 10.92 -1.48 10.47
CA ALA A 24 11.51 -1.32 9.14
C ALA A 24 13.05 -1.20 9.15
N ASP A 25 13.65 -0.92 10.32
CA ASP A 25 15.10 -0.68 10.48
C ASP A 25 15.67 0.33 9.47
N TYR A 26 14.81 1.27 9.05
CA TYR A 26 15.10 2.32 8.08
C TYR A 26 14.21 3.52 8.38
N PRO A 27 14.70 4.78 8.25
CA PRO A 27 13.90 5.96 8.53
C PRO A 27 12.66 6.04 7.62
N ILE A 28 11.48 6.18 8.25
CA ILE A 28 10.20 6.37 7.56
C ILE A 28 9.85 7.85 7.60
N GLU A 29 9.79 8.49 6.44
CA GLU A 29 9.46 9.93 6.31
C GLU A 29 7.97 10.19 6.56
N GLN A 30 7.10 9.41 5.92
CA GLN A 30 5.64 9.58 5.96
C GLN A 30 4.93 8.23 5.91
N THR A 31 3.82 8.13 6.62
CA THR A 31 2.88 7.00 6.59
C THR A 31 1.49 7.52 6.17
N PHE A 32 0.75 6.71 5.41
CA PHE A 32 -0.56 7.09 4.90
C PHE A 32 -1.57 5.98 5.14
N ILE A 33 -2.75 6.34 5.66
CA ILE A 33 -3.94 5.50 5.66
C ILE A 33 -4.95 6.16 4.72
N THR A 34 -5.24 5.48 3.62
CA THR A 34 -6.12 6.02 2.57
C THR A 34 -7.33 5.13 2.37
N TYR A 35 -8.47 5.75 2.07
CA TYR A 35 -9.72 5.04 1.75
C TYR A 35 -10.12 5.31 0.30
N GLY A 36 -10.70 4.30 -0.35
CA GLY A 36 -11.13 4.39 -1.75
C GLY A 36 -10.16 3.71 -2.72
N GLU A 37 -10.01 4.30 -3.90
CA GLU A 37 -9.25 3.69 -5.00
C GLU A 37 -7.74 3.88 -4.80
N LEU A 38 -7.00 2.77 -4.73
CA LEU A 38 -5.59 2.76 -4.32
C LEU A 38 -4.66 3.41 -5.35
N SER A 39 -4.91 3.22 -6.66
CA SER A 39 -3.99 3.73 -7.69
C SER A 39 -4.01 5.26 -7.78
N ALA A 40 -5.16 5.90 -7.59
CA ALA A 40 -5.29 7.34 -7.51
C ALA A 40 -4.49 7.93 -6.35
N HIS A 41 -4.56 7.32 -5.16
CA HIS A 41 -3.79 7.79 -4.00
C HIS A 41 -2.29 7.62 -4.19
N ILE A 42 -1.85 6.46 -4.72
CA ILE A 42 -0.43 6.24 -5.01
C ILE A 42 0.09 7.27 -6.02
N LEU A 43 -0.67 7.56 -7.08
CA LEU A 43 -0.29 8.57 -8.07
C LEU A 43 -0.19 9.98 -7.50
N ASP A 44 -1.14 10.35 -6.66
CA ASP A 44 -1.13 11.65 -5.99
C ASP A 44 0.11 11.81 -5.10
N VAL A 45 0.47 10.76 -4.35
CA VAL A 45 1.72 10.73 -3.55
C VAL A 45 2.95 10.81 -4.46
N CYS A 46 3.01 10.04 -5.56
CA CYS A 46 4.16 10.08 -6.47
C CYS A 46 4.40 11.49 -7.02
N ARG A 47 3.34 12.17 -7.45
CA ARG A 47 3.41 13.53 -7.99
C ARG A 47 3.80 14.56 -6.94
N LYS A 48 3.24 14.48 -5.73
CA LYS A 48 3.48 15.47 -4.66
C LYS A 48 4.82 15.32 -3.97
N GLN A 49 5.29 14.08 -3.81
CA GLN A 49 6.50 13.76 -3.05
C GLN A 49 7.70 13.41 -3.93
N GLN A 50 7.55 13.50 -5.26
CA GLN A 50 8.59 13.13 -6.23
C GLN A 50 9.13 11.70 -6.02
N VAL A 51 8.24 10.77 -5.64
CA VAL A 51 8.59 9.35 -5.56
C VAL A 51 8.85 8.84 -6.96
N ASP A 52 9.97 8.16 -7.16
CA ASP A 52 10.42 7.62 -8.45
C ASP A 52 10.34 6.08 -8.54
N LEU A 53 10.07 5.41 -7.41
CA LEU A 53 9.89 3.97 -7.33
C LEU A 53 8.75 3.59 -6.38
N VAL A 54 7.79 2.80 -6.88
CA VAL A 54 6.73 2.19 -6.09
C VAL A 54 7.03 0.71 -5.88
N ILE A 55 7.04 0.26 -4.63
CA ILE A 55 7.19 -1.17 -4.29
C ILE A 55 5.83 -1.71 -3.82
N CYS A 56 5.36 -2.79 -4.43
CA CYS A 56 4.10 -3.44 -4.06
C CYS A 56 4.31 -4.93 -3.80
N GLY A 57 3.85 -5.41 -2.64
CA GLY A 57 3.76 -6.84 -2.35
C GLY A 57 2.60 -7.49 -3.11
N ASN A 58 2.76 -8.73 -3.54
CA ASN A 58 1.72 -9.53 -4.18
C ASN A 58 1.62 -10.91 -3.53
N HIS A 59 0.45 -11.25 -2.98
CA HIS A 59 0.17 -12.59 -2.45
C HIS A 59 -0.37 -13.47 -3.57
N ASN A 60 0.38 -14.50 -4.00
CA ASN A 60 -0.20 -15.54 -4.85
C ASN A 60 0.50 -16.90 -4.69
N HIS A 61 -0.20 -17.88 -4.11
CA HIS A 61 0.10 -19.32 -4.20
C HIS A 61 -0.20 -19.92 -5.58
N SER A 62 -0.21 -19.12 -6.65
CA SER A 62 -0.46 -19.58 -8.01
C SER A 62 0.11 -18.56 -8.99
N PHE A 63 1.31 -18.80 -9.50
CA PHE A 63 2.13 -17.90 -10.33
C PHE A 63 1.47 -17.30 -11.61
N PHE A 64 0.18 -17.50 -11.87
CA PHE A 64 -0.50 -16.99 -13.07
C PHE A 64 -1.97 -16.53 -12.90
N SER A 65 -2.58 -16.55 -11.70
CA SER A 65 -4.02 -16.27 -11.58
C SER A 65 -4.43 -14.86 -11.14
N ARG A 66 -3.64 -14.10 -10.37
CA ARG A 66 -4.12 -12.84 -9.74
C ARG A 66 -3.04 -11.81 -9.44
N ALA A 67 -2.44 -11.26 -10.48
CA ALA A 67 -2.16 -9.82 -10.48
C ALA A 67 -3.51 -9.04 -10.56
N SER A 68 -4.51 -9.32 -9.72
CA SER A 68 -5.86 -8.74 -9.77
C SER A 68 -6.23 -8.29 -8.35
N CYS A 69 -6.48 -7.04 -8.00
CA CYS A 69 -7.08 -5.94 -8.73
C CYS A 69 -6.22 -4.65 -8.62
N SER A 70 -5.58 -4.42 -7.46
CA SER A 70 -4.96 -3.12 -7.15
C SER A 70 -3.56 -2.94 -7.72
N ALA A 71 -2.67 -3.95 -7.64
CA ALA A 71 -1.32 -3.85 -8.18
C ALA A 71 -1.31 -3.65 -9.71
N LYS A 72 -2.26 -4.27 -10.44
CA LYS A 72 -2.46 -4.00 -11.87
C LYS A 72 -2.90 -2.57 -12.13
N SER A 73 -3.86 -2.05 -11.37
CA SER A 73 -4.28 -0.64 -11.49
C SER A 73 -3.11 0.30 -11.24
N VAL A 74 -2.31 0.04 -10.20
CA VAL A 74 -1.08 0.80 -9.91
C VAL A 74 -0.11 0.73 -11.06
N VAL A 75 0.28 -0.47 -11.54
CA VAL A 75 1.19 -0.60 -12.69
C VAL A 75 0.65 0.08 -13.95
N SER A 76 -0.65 -0.06 -14.22
CA SER A 76 -1.26 0.52 -15.42
C SER A 76 -1.39 2.04 -15.38
N ALA A 77 -1.52 2.60 -14.18
CA ALA A 77 -1.73 4.02 -13.97
C ALA A 77 -0.42 4.74 -13.60
N SER A 78 0.60 4.01 -13.12
CA SER A 78 1.87 4.54 -12.63
C SER A 78 2.59 5.37 -13.67
N GLU A 79 3.06 6.54 -13.24
CA GLU A 79 3.95 7.41 -14.02
C GLU A 79 5.43 7.16 -13.67
N VAL A 80 5.70 6.20 -12.78
CA VAL A 80 7.03 5.85 -12.26
C VAL A 80 7.25 4.35 -12.23
N ASP A 81 8.48 3.92 -11.99
CA ASP A 81 8.83 2.50 -11.96
C ASP A 81 8.09 1.78 -10.83
N VAL A 82 7.61 0.57 -11.12
CA VAL A 82 6.88 -0.26 -10.14
C VAL A 82 7.57 -1.61 -9.99
N LEU A 83 8.06 -1.90 -8.78
CA LEU A 83 8.60 -3.19 -8.41
C LEU A 83 7.52 -4.04 -7.71
N LEU A 84 7.07 -5.09 -8.39
CA LEU A 84 6.18 -6.09 -7.80
C LEU A 84 6.99 -7.20 -7.12
N VAL A 85 6.83 -7.32 -5.80
CA VAL A 85 7.53 -8.33 -4.99
C VAL A 85 6.55 -9.46 -4.63
N PRO A 86 6.77 -10.71 -5.10
CA PRO A 86 5.95 -11.82 -4.65
C PRO A 86 6.21 -12.11 -3.17
N LEU A 87 5.14 -12.22 -2.39
CA LEU A 87 5.20 -12.62 -0.99
C LEU A 87 4.88 -14.12 -0.92
N ALA A 88 5.86 -14.92 -0.52
CA ALA A 88 5.62 -16.32 -0.20
C ALA A 88 4.68 -16.41 1.01
N GLY A 89 3.65 -17.25 0.93
CA GLY A 89 2.95 -17.68 2.12
C GLY A 89 3.78 -18.75 2.83
N ASP A 90 3.72 -18.77 4.15
CA ASP A 90 4.18 -19.92 4.93
C ASP A 90 3.30 -21.15 4.65
#